data_AF-A0A1H7H172-F1
#
_entry.id   AF-A0A1H7H172-F1
#
_cell.length_a   1.000
_cell.length_b   1.000
_cell.length_c   1.000
_cell.angle_alpha   90.00
_cell.angle_beta   90.00
_cell.angle_gamma   90.00
#
_symmetry.space_group_name_H-M   'P 1'
#
loop_
_entity.id
_entity.type
_entity.pdbx_description
1 polymer ?
#
loop_
_entity_poly.entity_id
_entity_poly.type
_entity_poly.pdbx_seq_one_letter_code
_entity_poly.pdbx_strand_id
1 'polypeptide(L)'
;MIFRKADTNQKEDYKYKTLKSILEFDTGKEYEGLFVLRQLKGTDKTLRLKKAISGKVECFYIPRETSSAAFGSDAVVVTFVYYLAREGDDNQVIKIRSGPKFKKTEKLLIEYFNDCPDLISKIKEGYFDGEIEALEPIVNYYNTKC
;
A
#
# COMPACT_ATOMS: atom_id res chain seq x y z
N MET A 1 -12.71 7.69 16.91
CA MET A 1 -12.07 8.75 16.10
C MET A 1 -13.19 9.64 15.61
N ILE A 2 -13.10 10.95 15.83
CA ILE A 2 -14.20 11.89 15.53
C ILE A 2 -13.94 12.50 14.16
N PHE A 3 -14.92 12.45 13.25
CA PHE A 3 -14.82 13.10 11.94
C PHE A 3 -15.75 14.31 11.89
N ARG A 4 -15.38 15.30 11.07
CA ARG A 4 -16.23 16.46 10.74
C ARG A 4 -16.77 16.30 9.34
N LYS A 5 -18.04 16.65 9.15
CA LYS A 5 -18.68 16.66 7.84
C LYS A 5 -18.10 17.81 7.01
N ALA A 6 -17.85 17.58 5.72
CA ALA A 6 -17.14 18.53 4.85
C ALA A 6 -17.80 19.94 4.81
N ASP A 7 -19.13 20.00 4.93
CA ASP A 7 -19.89 21.25 4.79
C ASP A 7 -20.44 21.81 6.11
N THR A 8 -20.17 21.14 7.25
CA THR A 8 -20.65 21.59 8.56
C THR A 8 -19.66 21.24 9.66
N ASN A 9 -19.43 22.16 10.60
CA ASN A 9 -18.61 21.93 11.81
C ASN A 9 -19.22 20.93 12.81
N GLN A 10 -20.24 20.17 12.41
CA GLN A 10 -20.86 19.12 13.21
C GLN A 10 -19.92 17.91 13.27
N LYS A 11 -19.72 17.43 14.49
CA LYS A 11 -18.95 16.23 14.80
C LYS A 11 -19.91 15.05 14.85
N GLU A 12 -19.62 13.99 14.10
CA GLU A 12 -20.37 12.74 14.17
C GLU A 12 -19.43 11.60 14.60
N ASP A 13 -19.92 10.75 15.49
CA ASP A 13 -19.25 9.50 15.86
C ASP A 13 -19.51 8.45 14.78
N TYR A 14 -18.57 8.34 13.84
CA TYR A 14 -18.63 7.29 12.83
C TYR A 14 -18.06 5.98 13.37
N LYS A 15 -18.80 4.88 13.19
CA LYS A 15 -18.26 3.53 13.32
C LYS A 15 -17.24 3.32 12.19
N TYR A 16 -15.95 3.42 12.49
CA TYR A 16 -14.83 3.29 11.54
C TYR A 16 -14.92 2.07 10.61
N LYS A 17 -15.59 1.00 11.04
CA LYS A 17 -15.80 -0.23 10.24
C LYS A 17 -16.66 0.00 8.98
N THR A 18 -17.45 1.07 8.89
CA THR A 18 -18.33 1.33 7.74
C THR A 18 -17.77 2.38 6.77
N LEU A 19 -16.67 3.06 7.12
CA LEU A 19 -16.04 4.08 6.28
C LEU A 19 -15.12 3.43 5.24
N LYS A 20 -15.42 3.65 3.94
CA LYS A 20 -14.64 3.10 2.82
C LYS A 20 -13.49 4.02 2.37
N SER A 21 -13.65 5.33 2.53
CA SER A 21 -12.67 6.34 2.08
C SER A 21 -12.72 7.58 2.96
N ILE A 22 -11.58 8.28 3.08
CA ILE A 22 -11.48 9.57 3.75
C ILE A 22 -10.82 10.56 2.78
N LEU A 23 -11.51 11.67 2.52
CA LEU A 23 -10.92 12.86 1.92
C LEU A 23 -10.42 13.73 3.08
N GLU A 24 -9.10 13.90 3.19
CA GLU A 24 -8.52 14.83 4.17
C GLU A 24 -8.18 16.14 3.44
N PHE A 25 -8.76 17.24 3.93
CA PHE A 25 -8.42 18.59 3.49
C PHE A 25 -7.54 19.20 4.59
N ASP A 26 -6.24 19.32 4.33
CA ASP A 26 -5.34 20.05 5.23
C ASP A 26 -5.11 21.46 4.68
N THR A 27 -5.32 22.47 5.51
CA THR A 27 -5.39 23.89 5.12
C THR A 27 -4.02 24.57 4.98
N GLY A 28 -2.94 23.83 4.71
CA GLY A 28 -1.61 24.45 4.68
C GLY A 28 -0.46 23.67 4.04
N LYS A 29 -0.66 22.45 3.55
CA LYS A 29 0.36 21.69 2.82
C LYS A 29 -0.27 21.01 1.62
N GLU A 30 0.45 21.02 0.51
CA GLU A 30 0.01 20.54 -0.80
C GLU A 30 -0.72 19.20 -0.71
N TYR A 31 -1.84 19.13 -1.44
CA TYR A 31 -2.80 18.04 -1.52
C TYR A 31 -2.15 16.64 -1.58
N GLU A 32 -2.22 15.88 -0.49
CA GLU A 32 -1.77 14.49 -0.47
C GLU A 32 -2.93 13.48 -0.55
N GLY A 33 -3.64 13.45 -1.69
CA GLY A 33 -4.33 12.24 -2.21
C GLY A 33 -5.51 11.63 -1.42
N LEU A 34 -6.29 10.80 -2.12
CA LEU A 34 -7.38 9.99 -1.56
C LEU A 34 -6.82 8.87 -0.67
N PHE A 35 -7.16 8.87 0.62
CA PHE A 35 -6.87 7.75 1.51
C PHE A 35 -8.02 6.76 1.55
N VAL A 36 -7.67 5.48 1.60
CA VAL A 36 -8.64 4.39 1.79
C VAL A 36 -8.41 3.69 3.13
N LEU A 37 -9.49 3.19 3.70
CA LEU A 37 -9.44 2.36 4.90
C LEU A 37 -9.56 0.88 4.51
N ARG A 38 -8.55 0.09 4.82
CA ARG A 38 -8.54 -1.37 4.55
C ARG A 38 -8.21 -2.14 5.82
N GLN A 39 -8.80 -3.32 6.00
CA GLN A 39 -8.48 -4.20 7.12
C GLN A 39 -7.25 -5.06 6.79
N LEU A 40 -6.28 -5.13 7.69
CA LEU A 40 -5.15 -6.05 7.50
C LEU A 40 -5.63 -7.50 7.69
N LYS A 41 -5.47 -8.33 6.66
CA LYS A 41 -5.90 -9.72 6.64
C LYS A 41 -5.38 -10.50 7.87
N GLY A 42 -6.27 -11.23 8.52
CA GLY A 42 -5.95 -12.00 9.73
C GLY A 42 -5.88 -11.18 11.02
N THR A 43 -6.27 -9.90 11.01
CA THR A 43 -6.28 -9.03 12.20
C THR A 43 -7.50 -8.12 12.23
N ASP A 44 -7.87 -7.60 13.39
CA ASP A 44 -8.88 -6.54 13.54
C ASP A 44 -8.33 -5.12 13.25
N LYS A 45 -7.08 -5.03 12.79
CA LYS A 45 -6.41 -3.75 12.56
C LYS A 45 -6.87 -3.13 11.23
N THR A 46 -7.46 -1.95 11.32
CA THR A 46 -7.76 -1.10 10.15
C THR A 46 -6.56 -0.19 9.85
N LEU A 47 -6.19 -0.10 8.58
CA LEU A 47 -5.09 0.71 8.07
C LEU A 47 -5.62 1.83 7.20
N ARG A 48 -5.02 3.02 7.34
CA ARG A 48 -5.19 4.16 6.44
C ARG A 48 -4.08 4.12 5.41
N LEU A 49 -4.44 3.98 4.14
CA LEU A 49 -3.49 3.71 3.05
C LEU A 49 -3.66 4.71 1.90
N LYS A 50 -2.55 5.09 1.25
CA LYS A 50 -2.57 5.79 -0.05
C LYS A 50 -2.64 4.76 -1.17
N LYS A 51 -3.45 5.02 -2.19
CA LYS A 51 -3.54 4.15 -3.37
C LYS A 51 -2.41 4.51 -4.36
N ALA A 52 -1.61 3.52 -4.75
CA ALA A 52 -0.58 3.64 -5.79
C ALA A 52 -1.09 3.17 -7.15
N ILE A 53 -1.69 1.97 -7.21
CA ILE A 53 -2.14 1.34 -8.46
C ILE A 53 -3.57 0.84 -8.29
N SER A 54 -4.39 1.01 -9.32
CA SER A 54 -5.73 0.43 -9.43
C SER A 54 -5.76 -0.63 -10.55
N GLY A 55 -6.55 -1.69 -10.37
CA GLY A 55 -6.72 -2.75 -11.36
C GLY A 55 -7.32 -4.01 -10.73
N LYS A 56 -7.14 -5.18 -11.38
CA LYS A 56 -7.51 -6.50 -10.84
C LYS A 56 -6.90 -6.73 -9.45
N VAL A 57 -5.69 -6.23 -9.26
CA VAL A 57 -5.01 -6.08 -7.97
C VAL A 57 -4.79 -4.59 -7.71
N GLU A 58 -5.27 -4.13 -6.56
CA GLU A 58 -4.99 -2.79 -6.06
C GLU A 58 -3.70 -2.80 -5.24
N CYS A 59 -2.84 -1.80 -5.47
CA CYS A 59 -1.63 -1.58 -4.69
C CYS A 59 -1.79 -0.31 -3.85
N PHE A 60 -1.45 -0.44 -2.57
CA PHE A 60 -1.47 0.65 -1.61
C PHE A 60 -0.14 0.76 -0.87
N TYR A 61 0.12 1.91 -0.28
CA TYR A 61 1.32 2.10 0.54
C TYR A 61 1.08 3.02 1.74
N ILE A 62 1.98 2.88 2.71
CA ILE A 62 2.20 3.85 3.79
C ILE A 62 3.62 4.38 3.61
N PRO A 63 3.82 5.68 3.36
CA PRO A 63 5.15 6.27 3.40
C PRO A 63 5.67 6.21 4.84
N ARG A 64 6.89 5.71 5.02
CA ARG A 64 7.63 5.79 6.28
C ARG A 64 8.87 6.62 6.05
N GLU A 65 8.86 7.82 6.61
CA GLU A 65 10.08 8.59 6.76
C GLU A 65 10.87 8.01 7.92
N THR A 66 12.08 7.55 7.63
CA THR A 66 13.07 7.18 8.63
C THR A 66 14.18 8.21 8.54
N SER A 67 14.20 9.15 9.49
CA SER A 67 15.36 10.04 9.66
C SER A 67 16.48 9.27 10.34
N SER A 68 17.67 9.32 9.74
CA SER A 68 18.88 8.75 10.32
C SER A 68 19.89 9.89 10.49
N ALA A 69 20.05 10.36 11.74
CA ALA A 69 21.11 11.27 12.11
C ALA A 69 22.43 10.49 12.29
N ALA A 70 22.97 9.97 11.19
CA ALA A 70 24.29 9.35 11.18
C ALA A 70 25.21 10.21 10.31
N PHE A 71 26.26 10.77 10.92
CA PHE A 71 27.32 11.55 10.27
C PHE A 71 27.01 13.01 9.88
N GLY A 72 26.24 13.74 10.71
CA GLY A 72 26.20 15.22 10.63
C GLY A 72 25.42 15.81 9.46
N SER A 73 24.72 14.98 8.68
CA SER A 73 23.65 15.41 7.76
C SER A 73 22.36 14.67 8.10
N ASP A 74 21.23 15.38 8.05
CA ASP A 74 19.91 14.77 8.14
C ASP A 74 19.63 14.00 6.83
N ALA A 75 20.02 12.73 6.79
CA ALA A 75 19.60 11.83 5.73
C ALA A 75 18.18 11.33 6.07
N VAL A 76 17.18 11.87 5.36
CA VAL A 76 15.82 11.33 5.38
C VAL A 76 15.74 10.21 4.37
N VAL A 77 15.64 8.97 4.85
CA VAL A 77 15.36 7.81 3.99
C VAL A 77 13.87 7.53 4.04
N VAL A 78 13.19 7.75 2.92
CA VAL A 78 11.78 7.40 2.77
C VAL A 78 11.68 5.94 2.35
N THR A 79 11.13 5.10 3.22
CA THR A 79 10.83 3.70 2.93
C THR A 79 9.33 3.51 2.74
N PHE A 80 8.95 2.64 1.82
CA PHE A 80 7.54 2.36 1.54
C PHE A 80 7.14 0.97 2.04
N VAL A 81 6.04 0.90 2.79
CA VAL A 81 5.41 -0.38 3.13
C VAL A 81 4.21 -0.56 2.25
N TYR A 82 4.24 -1.60 1.41
CA TYR A 82 3.19 -1.87 0.44
C TYR A 82 2.15 -2.86 0.97
N TYR A 83 0.94 -2.72 0.43
CA TYR A 83 -0.21 -3.55 0.74
C TYR A 83 -0.97 -3.86 -0.55
N LEU A 84 -1.42 -5.09 -0.70
CA LEU A 84 -2.16 -5.55 -1.88
C LEU A 84 -3.56 -6.00 -1.49
N ALA A 85 -4.52 -5.78 -2.38
CA ALA A 85 -5.85 -6.39 -2.34
C ALA A 85 -6.24 -6.86 -3.74
N ARG A 86 -6.91 -8.01 -3.84
CA ARG A 86 -7.59 -8.43 -5.06
C ARG A 86 -8.98 -7.79 -5.12
N GLU A 87 -9.49 -7.65 -6.33
CA GLU A 87 -10.90 -7.37 -6.52
C GLU A 87 -11.75 -8.50 -5.87
N GLY A 88 -12.61 -8.13 -4.92
CA GLY A 88 -13.43 -9.07 -4.15
C GLY A 88 -12.90 -9.46 -2.77
N ASP A 89 -11.75 -8.97 -2.31
CA ASP A 89 -11.17 -9.31 -0.99
C ASP A 89 -11.90 -8.69 0.23
N ASP A 90 -13.20 -8.39 0.16
CA ASP A 90 -14.01 -7.89 1.27
C ASP A 90 -13.37 -6.76 2.10
N ASN A 91 -12.73 -5.79 1.42
CA ASN A 91 -12.04 -4.65 2.05
C ASN A 91 -10.76 -5.01 2.82
N GLN A 92 -10.24 -6.22 2.65
CA GLN A 92 -9.00 -6.68 3.27
C GLN A 92 -7.77 -6.39 2.39
N VAL A 93 -6.62 -6.21 3.03
CA VAL A 93 -5.32 -6.11 2.38
C VAL A 93 -4.33 -7.07 3.02
N ILE A 94 -3.40 -7.56 2.22
CA ILE A 94 -2.20 -8.24 2.71
C ILE A 94 -1.03 -7.27 2.73
N LYS A 95 -0.11 -7.48 3.66
CA LYS A 95 1.10 -6.67 3.79
C LYS A 95 2.25 -7.31 3.00
N ILE A 96 2.85 -6.55 2.09
CA ILE A 96 4.05 -6.92 1.36
C ILE A 96 5.21 -6.03 1.81
N ARG A 97 6.28 -6.64 2.34
CA ARG A 97 7.47 -5.88 2.74
C ARG A 97 8.36 -5.65 1.51
N SER A 98 8.56 -4.41 1.09
CA SER A 98 9.56 -4.08 0.07
C SER A 98 10.90 -3.66 0.69
N GLY A 99 11.98 -3.64 -0.10
CA GLY A 99 13.34 -3.22 0.30
C GLY A 99 14.39 -4.34 0.26
N PRO A 100 15.59 -4.16 0.85
CA PRO A 100 16.76 -5.05 0.68
C PRO A 100 16.59 -6.50 1.19
N LYS A 101 15.40 -6.85 1.71
CA LYS A 101 15.00 -8.21 2.05
C LYS A 101 14.03 -8.82 1.01
N PHE A 102 14.07 -8.33 -0.23
CA PHE A 102 13.20 -8.75 -1.34
C PHE A 102 13.13 -10.27 -1.53
N LYS A 103 14.22 -11.01 -1.32
CA LYS A 103 14.22 -12.49 -1.35
C LYS A 103 13.21 -13.16 -0.39
N LYS A 104 12.94 -12.55 0.76
CA LYS A 104 11.90 -13.05 1.69
C LYS A 104 10.48 -12.70 1.21
N THR A 105 10.37 -11.66 0.41
CA THR A 105 9.14 -11.15 -0.18
C THR A 105 8.77 -11.93 -1.43
N GLU A 106 9.76 -12.43 -2.17
CA GLU A 106 9.59 -13.27 -3.36
C GLU A 106 8.61 -14.43 -3.12
N LYS A 107 8.80 -15.20 -2.03
CA LYS A 107 7.91 -16.31 -1.71
C LYS A 107 6.44 -15.87 -1.53
N LEU A 108 6.22 -14.75 -0.83
CA LEU A 108 4.88 -14.19 -0.64
C LEU A 108 4.27 -13.72 -1.95
N LEU A 109 5.08 -13.16 -2.85
CA LEU A 109 4.63 -12.72 -4.18
C LEU A 109 4.27 -13.91 -5.07
N ILE A 110 5.07 -14.97 -5.06
CA ILE A 110 4.80 -16.20 -5.80
C ILE A 110 3.51 -16.86 -5.29
N GLU A 111 3.31 -16.91 -3.97
CA GLU A 111 2.07 -17.42 -3.38
C GLU A 111 0.86 -16.55 -3.73
N TYR A 112 1.04 -15.22 -3.69
CA TYR A 112 -0.05 -14.28 -3.95
C TYR A 112 -0.46 -14.22 -5.43
N PHE A 113 0.48 -14.35 -6.37
CA PHE A 113 0.24 -14.31 -7.81
C PHE A 113 0.33 -15.70 -8.46
N ASN A 114 -0.04 -16.74 -7.71
CA ASN A 114 0.09 -18.14 -8.13
C ASN A 114 -0.74 -18.48 -9.39
N ASP A 115 -1.71 -17.64 -9.73
CA ASP A 115 -2.62 -17.74 -10.87
C ASP A 115 -2.06 -17.13 -12.16
N CYS A 116 -0.87 -16.51 -12.12
CA CYS A 116 -0.18 -16.02 -13.32
C CYS A 116 1.21 -16.65 -13.47
N PRO A 117 1.32 -17.83 -14.12
CA PRO A 117 2.58 -18.57 -14.24
C PRO A 117 3.72 -17.77 -14.88
N ASP A 118 3.40 -16.93 -15.86
CA ASP A 118 4.37 -16.09 -16.55
C ASP A 118 4.99 -15.04 -15.61
N LEU A 119 4.17 -14.38 -14.78
CA LEU A 119 4.67 -13.44 -13.77
C LEU A 119 5.56 -14.15 -12.74
N ILE A 120 5.20 -15.37 -12.33
CA ILE A 120 6.02 -16.18 -11.40
C ILE A 120 7.39 -16.47 -12.00
N SER A 121 7.47 -16.80 -13.30
CA SER A 121 8.76 -17.04 -13.96
C SER A 121 9.63 -15.78 -13.94
N LYS A 122 9.05 -14.63 -14.29
CA LYS A 122 9.75 -13.34 -14.27
C LYS A 122 10.27 -12.95 -12.89
N ILE A 123 9.48 -13.20 -11.84
CA ILE A 123 9.92 -12.97 -10.45
C ILE A 123 11.13 -13.84 -10.11
N LYS A 124 11.08 -15.14 -10.45
CA LYS A 124 12.18 -16.09 -10.16
C LYS A 124 13.46 -15.81 -10.96
N GLU A 125 13.31 -15.31 -12.18
CA GLU A 125 14.41 -14.95 -13.07
C GLU A 125 15.07 -13.60 -12.71
N GLY A 126 14.55 -12.90 -11.70
CA GLY A 126 15.07 -11.59 -11.30
C GLY A 126 14.76 -10.48 -12.31
N TYR A 127 13.72 -10.64 -13.14
CA TYR A 127 13.33 -9.64 -14.14
C TYR A 127 13.05 -8.25 -13.52
N PHE A 128 12.59 -8.24 -12.26
CA PHE A 128 12.28 -7.02 -11.51
C PHE A 128 13.40 -6.61 -10.54
N ASP A 129 14.57 -7.27 -10.55
CA ASP A 129 15.64 -7.01 -9.57
C ASP A 129 16.23 -5.59 -9.72
N GLY A 130 16.18 -5.02 -10.92
CA GLY A 130 16.57 -3.62 -11.17
C GLY A 130 15.66 -2.59 -10.51
N GLU A 131 14.47 -3.01 -10.05
CA GLU A 131 13.46 -2.18 -9.40
C GLU A 131 13.13 -2.72 -7.98
N ILE A 132 14.16 -3.26 -7.30
CA ILE A 132 14.10 -4.03 -6.04
C ILE A 132 13.33 -3.35 -4.89
N GLU A 133 13.16 -2.02 -4.96
CA GLU A 133 12.49 -1.23 -3.92
C GLU A 133 11.00 -1.01 -4.17
N ALA A 134 10.52 -1.26 -5.39
CA ALA A 134 9.16 -0.94 -5.81
C ALA A 134 8.35 -2.21 -6.11
N LEU A 135 7.18 -2.31 -5.48
CA LEU A 135 6.21 -3.37 -5.80
C LEU A 135 5.38 -3.05 -7.05
N GLU A 136 5.39 -1.78 -7.47
CA GLU A 136 4.59 -1.24 -8.57
C GLU A 136 4.77 -1.97 -9.90
N PRO A 137 6.00 -2.30 -10.36
CA PRO A 137 6.21 -2.96 -11.65
C PRO A 137 5.57 -4.34 -11.71
N ILE A 138 5.61 -5.08 -10.61
CA ILE A 138 5.03 -6.42 -10.50
C ILE A 138 3.50 -6.33 -10.59
N VAL A 139 2.90 -5.38 -9.86
CA VAL A 139 1.44 -5.20 -9.87
C VAL A 139 0.95 -4.69 -11.22
N ASN A 140 1.67 -3.75 -11.84
CA ASN A 140 1.36 -3.27 -13.19
C ASN A 140 1.46 -4.40 -14.22
N TYR A 141 2.48 -5.24 -14.14
CA TYR A 141 2.60 -6.41 -14.99
C TYR A 141 1.38 -7.33 -14.85
N TYR A 142 1.03 -7.68 -13.60
CA TYR A 142 -0.12 -8.52 -13.33
C TYR A 142 -1.42 -7.95 -13.91
N ASN A 143 -1.71 -6.68 -13.61
CA ASN A 143 -2.94 -6.01 -14.04
C ASN A 143 -3.06 -5.89 -15.57
N THR A 144 -1.94 -5.92 -16.29
CA THR A 144 -1.92 -5.76 -17.75
C THR A 144 -1.83 -7.09 -18.51
N LYS A 145 -1.25 -8.14 -17.91
CA LYS A 145 -0.91 -9.38 -18.61
C LYS A 145 -1.62 -10.65 -18.13
N CYS A 146 -2.24 -10.66 -16.95
CA CYS A 146 -2.74 -11.89 -16.32
C CYS A 146 -4.28 -12.05 -16.37
#